data_AF-A0A7S1TB66-F1
#
_entry.id   AF-A0A7S1TB66-F1
#
_cell.length_a   1.000
_cell.length_b   1.000
_cell.length_c   1.000
_cell.angle_alpha   90.00
_cell.angle_beta   90.00
_cell.angle_gamma   90.00
#
_symmetry.space_group_name_H-M   'P 1'
#
loop_
_entity.id
_entity.type
_entity.pdbx_description
1 polymer ?
#
loop_
_entity_poly.entity_id
_entity_poly.type
_entity_poly.pdbx_seq_one_letter_code
_entity_poly.pdbx_strand_id
1 'polypeptide(L)'
;DGGVDVLLLETIFDTLNAKAGVFAVEKFFDENPEYERRPLLLSGTIVDMSGRTLSGQTTEAFFTSLSHGNPLAVGLNCALGAKDMKRYIERLKKCSGTFILCYPNAGLPNAMGGYDETPHDMGNSLREFASEGLLNIVGGCCGTTPDHLKA
;
A
#
# COMPACT_ATOMS: atom_id res chain seq x y z
N ASP A 1 -22.91 0.39 3.92
CA ASP A 1 -24.07 0.93 3.16
C ASP A 1 -23.81 0.97 1.67
N GLY A 2 -22.69 1.52 1.21
CA GLY A 2 -22.33 1.62 -0.22
C GLY A 2 -21.97 0.29 -0.93
N GLY A 3 -22.23 -0.86 -0.32
CA GLY A 3 -22.03 -2.18 -0.94
C GLY A 3 -20.57 -2.55 -1.25
N VAL A 4 -19.59 -1.91 -0.61
CA VAL A 4 -18.16 -2.19 -0.86
C VAL A 4 -17.77 -3.59 -0.41
N ASP A 5 -16.86 -4.24 -1.15
CA ASP A 5 -16.35 -5.57 -0.83
C ASP A 5 -15.20 -5.54 0.18
N VAL A 6 -14.44 -4.44 0.24
CA VAL A 6 -13.27 -4.26 1.09
C VAL A 6 -13.18 -2.83 1.60
N LEU A 7 -12.46 -2.65 2.71
CA LEU A 7 -12.07 -1.33 3.22
C LEU A 7 -10.57 -1.18 3.04
N LEU A 8 -10.13 -0.05 2.48
CA LEU A 8 -8.71 0.26 2.28
C LEU A 8 -8.38 1.56 3.00
N LEU A 9 -7.49 1.49 3.99
CA LEU A 9 -6.83 2.67 4.55
C LEU A 9 -5.50 2.84 3.82
N GLU A 10 -5.41 3.84 2.95
CA GLU A 10 -4.25 4.05 2.09
C GLU A 10 -3.50 5.34 2.34
N THR A 11 -2.31 5.43 1.77
CA THR A 11 -1.41 6.57 1.87
C THR A 11 -1.12 6.91 3.34
N ILE A 12 -0.93 5.88 4.16
CA ILE A 12 -0.68 6.04 5.58
C ILE A 12 0.76 6.50 5.77
N PHE A 13 0.92 7.77 6.14
CA PHE A 13 2.19 8.35 6.55
C PHE A 13 2.29 8.55 8.07
N ASP A 14 1.16 8.57 8.78
CA ASP A 14 1.08 8.64 10.25
C ASP A 14 0.33 7.43 10.84
N THR A 15 1.01 6.73 11.75
CA THR A 15 0.55 5.46 12.29
C THR A 15 -0.52 5.65 13.37
N LEU A 16 -0.53 6.78 14.08
CA LEU A 16 -1.54 7.06 15.09
C LEU A 16 -2.89 7.32 14.42
N ASN A 17 -2.89 8.06 13.31
CA ASN A 17 -4.06 8.28 12.49
C ASN A 17 -4.60 6.96 11.91
N ALA A 18 -3.72 6.09 11.40
CA ALA A 18 -4.14 4.76 10.94
C ALA A 18 -4.71 3.89 12.07
N LYS A 19 -4.14 3.93 13.28
CA LYS A 19 -4.72 3.24 14.44
C LYS A 19 -6.12 3.73 14.77
N ALA A 20 -6.36 5.04 14.68
CA ALA A 20 -7.70 5.59 14.86
C ALA A 20 -8.67 5.09 13.77
N GLY A 21 -8.21 4.99 12.52
CA GLY A 21 -8.97 4.38 11.42
C GLY A 21 -9.31 2.91 11.66
N VAL A 22 -8.31 2.10 12.04
CA VAL A 22 -8.51 0.69 12.41
C VAL A 22 -9.51 0.57 13.55
N PHE A 23 -9.33 1.35 14.63
CA PHE A 23 -10.25 1.35 15.76
C PHE A 23 -11.69 1.71 15.35
N ALA A 24 -11.86 2.71 14.48
CA ALA A 24 -13.18 3.10 13.99
C ALA A 24 -13.85 1.98 13.18
N VAL A 25 -13.09 1.28 12.32
CA VAL A 25 -13.59 0.13 11.55
C VAL A 25 -14.04 -0.99 12.48
N GLU A 26 -13.19 -1.37 13.45
CA GLU A 26 -13.51 -2.41 14.43
C GLU A 26 -14.76 -2.05 15.23
N LYS A 27 -14.77 -0.84 15.81
CA LYS A 27 -15.87 -0.35 16.62
C LYS A 27 -17.19 -0.32 15.84
N PHE A 28 -17.16 0.11 14.57
CA PHE A 28 -18.36 0.15 13.74
C PHE A 28 -18.97 -1.25 13.57
N PHE A 29 -18.17 -2.26 13.23
CA PHE A 29 -18.69 -3.61 13.06
C PHE A 29 -19.10 -4.28 14.38
N ASP A 30 -18.48 -3.90 15.50
CA ASP A 30 -18.87 -4.38 16.83
C ASP A 30 -20.21 -3.76 17.28
N GLU A 31 -20.44 -2.48 16.98
CA GLU A 31 -21.67 -1.75 17.34
C GLU A 31 -22.84 -2.02 16.37
N ASN A 32 -22.55 -2.47 15.14
CA ASN A 32 -23.55 -2.69 14.09
C ASN A 32 -23.42 -4.12 13.49
N PRO A 33 -23.73 -5.17 14.27
CA PRO A 33 -23.52 -6.56 13.88
C PRO A 33 -24.41 -7.03 12.71
N GLU A 34 -25.41 -6.24 12.31
CA GLU A 34 -26.21 -6.48 11.11
C GLU A 34 -25.43 -6.26 9.81
N TYR A 35 -24.32 -5.52 9.86
CA TYR A 35 -23.42 -5.36 8.72
C TYR A 35 -22.41 -6.51 8.68
N GLU A 36 -22.30 -7.14 7.52
CA GLU A 36 -21.23 -8.09 7.25
C GLU A 36 -19.85 -7.40 7.37
N ARG A 37 -18.97 -7.95 8.20
CA ARG A 37 -17.63 -7.43 8.42
C ARG A 37 -16.81 -7.52 7.13
N ARG A 38 -16.34 -6.37 6.64
CA ARG A 38 -15.54 -6.29 5.42
C ARG A 38 -14.05 -6.46 5.70
N PRO A 39 -13.29 -7.17 4.83
CA PRO A 39 -11.84 -7.25 4.97
C PRO A 39 -11.17 -5.88 4.94
N LEU A 40 -10.21 -5.69 5.84
CA LEU A 40 -9.40 -4.47 5.92
C LEU A 40 -8.08 -4.64 5.18
N LEU A 41 -7.74 -3.67 4.33
CA LEU A 41 -6.46 -3.54 3.66
C LEU A 41 -5.77 -2.29 4.18
N LEU A 42 -4.45 -2.36 4.35
CA LEU A 42 -3.64 -1.24 4.82
C LEU A 42 -2.54 -0.94 3.80
N SER A 43 -2.42 0.32 3.38
CA SER A 43 -1.32 0.76 2.52
C SER A 43 -0.57 1.93 3.13
N GLY A 44 0.70 1.70 3.43
CA GLY A 44 1.61 2.72 3.95
C GLY A 44 2.31 3.48 2.83
N THR A 45 2.81 4.67 3.15
CA THR A 45 3.68 5.43 2.24
C THR A 45 5.03 5.66 2.89
N ILE A 46 6.05 5.12 2.23
CA ILE A 46 7.46 5.43 2.52
C ILE A 46 7.78 6.71 1.75
N VAL A 47 8.08 7.79 2.48
CA VAL A 47 8.07 9.14 1.89
C VAL A 47 9.30 9.44 1.03
N ASP A 48 10.40 8.71 1.23
CA ASP A 48 11.64 8.87 0.48
C ASP A 48 12.56 7.62 0.60
N MET A 49 13.77 7.75 0.07
CA MET A 49 14.77 6.68 0.06
C MET A 49 15.37 6.34 1.44
N SER A 50 15.02 7.07 2.51
CA SER A 50 15.37 6.70 3.89
C SER A 50 14.65 5.42 4.34
N GLY A 51 13.55 5.05 3.65
CA GLY A 51 12.80 3.84 3.98
C GLY A 51 11.88 3.98 5.18
N ARG A 52 11.41 5.19 5.45
CA ARG A 52 10.54 5.49 6.57
C ARG A 52 9.23 6.15 6.14
N THR A 53 8.19 5.95 6.95
CA THR A 53 6.97 6.78 6.91
C THR A 53 7.31 8.21 7.38
N LEU A 54 6.39 9.15 7.20
CA LEU A 54 6.56 10.53 7.71
C LEU A 54 6.72 10.56 9.24
N SER A 55 6.05 9.64 9.95
CA SER A 55 6.20 9.42 11.39
C SER A 55 7.52 8.72 11.78
N GLY A 56 8.41 8.42 10.83
CA GLY A 56 9.75 7.87 11.05
C GLY A 56 9.80 6.35 11.20
N GLN A 57 8.71 5.63 10.95
CA GLN A 57 8.66 4.17 11.09
C GLN A 57 9.26 3.46 9.89
N THR A 58 10.04 2.39 10.12
CA THR A 58 10.38 1.45 9.05
C THR A 58 9.14 0.65 8.63
N THR A 59 9.21 -0.03 7.48
CA THR A 59 8.13 -0.88 6.98
C THR A 59 7.68 -1.96 7.98
N GLU A 60 8.60 -2.60 8.70
CA GLU A 60 8.28 -3.60 9.72
C GLU A 60 7.66 -2.96 10.96
N ALA A 61 8.16 -1.79 11.38
CA ALA A 61 7.59 -1.05 12.50
C ALA A 61 6.17 -0.58 12.20
N PHE A 62 5.92 -0.14 10.96
CA PHE A 62 4.60 0.19 10.44
C PHE A 62 3.63 -0.99 10.55
N PHE A 63 4.00 -2.14 9.98
CA PHE A 63 3.14 -3.32 10.04
C PHE A 63 2.93 -3.81 11.48
N THR A 64 4.00 -3.92 12.27
CA THR A 64 3.90 -4.35 13.68
C THR A 64 2.97 -3.45 14.49
N SER A 65 2.96 -2.15 14.20
CA SER A 65 2.09 -1.19 14.88
C SER A 65 0.62 -1.39 14.54
N LEU A 66 0.28 -1.92 13.37
CA LEU A 66 -1.08 -2.04 12.84
C LEU A 66 -1.58 -3.49 12.74
N SER A 67 -0.75 -4.49 13.01
CA SER A 67 -1.08 -5.91 12.87
C SER A 67 -2.28 -6.35 13.72
N HIS A 68 -2.52 -5.67 14.85
CA HIS A 68 -3.70 -5.88 15.70
C HIS A 68 -5.04 -5.62 14.98
N GLY A 69 -5.04 -4.89 13.87
CA GLY A 69 -6.22 -4.71 13.01
C GLY A 69 -6.51 -5.91 12.10
N ASN A 70 -5.73 -7.00 12.20
CA ASN A 70 -5.87 -8.24 11.42
C ASN A 70 -6.15 -8.01 9.92
N PRO A 71 -5.32 -7.19 9.22
CA PRO A 71 -5.58 -6.84 7.84
C PRO A 71 -5.48 -8.08 6.94
N LEU A 72 -6.35 -8.16 5.93
CA LEU A 72 -6.29 -9.17 4.88
C LEU A 72 -5.04 -8.99 4.01
N ALA A 73 -4.71 -7.74 3.70
CA ALA A 73 -3.51 -7.37 2.94
C ALA A 73 -2.85 -6.12 3.49
N VAL A 74 -1.52 -6.05 3.38
CA VAL A 74 -0.73 -4.87 3.69
C VAL A 74 0.23 -4.56 2.55
N GLY A 75 0.53 -3.29 2.34
CA GLY A 75 1.43 -2.93 1.26
C GLY A 75 1.83 -1.48 1.27
N LEU A 76 2.32 -1.03 0.12
CA LEU A 76 2.82 0.32 -0.06
C LEU A 76 2.24 0.97 -1.32
N ASN A 77 2.03 2.28 -1.22
CA ASN A 77 1.64 3.12 -2.34
C ASN A 77 2.24 4.52 -2.28
N CYS A 78 2.22 5.18 -3.43
CA CYS A 78 2.66 6.55 -3.61
C CYS A 78 4.15 6.76 -3.29
N ALA A 79 4.58 8.03 -3.35
CA ALA A 79 5.91 8.58 -3.12
C ALA A 79 7.04 8.04 -4.02
N LEU A 80 7.20 6.72 -4.10
CA LEU A 80 8.25 6.05 -4.84
C LEU A 80 7.71 5.41 -6.13
N GLY A 81 8.60 5.31 -7.13
CA GLY A 81 8.39 4.44 -8.28
C GLY A 81 8.56 2.97 -7.94
N ALA A 82 8.20 2.08 -8.87
CA ALA A 82 8.22 0.64 -8.64
C ALA A 82 9.61 0.16 -8.21
N LYS A 83 10.64 0.48 -8.99
CA LYS A 83 12.04 0.07 -8.73
C LYS A 83 12.52 0.40 -7.33
N ASP A 84 12.24 1.60 -6.84
CA ASP A 84 12.66 2.06 -5.51
C ASP A 84 11.88 1.41 -4.37
N MET A 85 10.65 0.96 -4.65
CA MET A 85 9.75 0.36 -3.68
C MET A 85 10.07 -1.11 -3.38
N LYS A 86 10.74 -1.84 -4.29
CA LYS A 86 10.96 -3.31 -4.22
C LYS A 86 11.47 -3.78 -2.87
N ARG A 87 12.57 -3.18 -2.40
CA ARG A 87 13.24 -3.55 -1.14
C ARG A 87 12.33 -3.43 0.09
N TYR A 88 11.36 -2.53 0.06
CA TYR A 88 10.42 -2.33 1.17
C TYR A 88 9.28 -3.36 1.10
N ILE A 89 8.82 -3.68 -0.11
CA ILE A 89 7.87 -4.79 -0.33
C ILE A 89 8.46 -6.12 0.13
N GLU A 90 9.72 -6.41 -0.19
CA GLU A 90 10.40 -7.63 0.29
C GLU A 90 10.46 -7.72 1.82
N ARG A 91 10.76 -6.60 2.50
CA ARG A 91 10.78 -6.53 3.97
C ARG A 91 9.39 -6.77 4.55
N LEU A 92 8.37 -6.14 3.96
CA LEU A 92 6.99 -6.30 4.38
C LEU A 92 6.47 -7.73 4.17
N LYS A 93 6.81 -8.36 3.04
CA LYS A 93 6.46 -9.76 2.74
C LYS A 93 7.03 -10.71 3.79
N LYS A 94 8.26 -10.46 4.26
CA LYS A 94 8.92 -11.30 5.27
C LYS A 94 8.29 -11.21 6.65
N CYS A 95 7.73 -10.05 7.04
CA CYS A 95 7.21 -9.85 8.40
C CYS A 95 5.69 -9.90 8.52
N SER A 96 4.94 -9.74 7.42
CA SER A 96 3.48 -9.53 7.49
C SER A 96 2.67 -10.81 7.70
N GLY A 97 3.01 -11.90 7.01
CA GLY A 97 2.19 -13.11 7.00
C GLY A 97 0.82 -12.94 6.31
N THR A 98 0.56 -11.78 5.69
CA THR A 98 -0.68 -11.46 4.98
C THR A 98 -0.47 -11.41 3.46
N PHE A 99 -1.53 -11.14 2.71
CA PHE A 99 -1.38 -10.77 1.30
C PHE A 99 -0.66 -9.42 1.17
N ILE A 100 0.02 -9.22 0.05
CA ILE A 100 0.79 -8.01 -0.24
C ILE A 100 0.17 -7.23 -1.38
N LEU A 101 0.03 -5.93 -1.18
CA LEU A 101 -0.37 -4.96 -2.21
C LEU A 101 0.79 -4.02 -2.56
N CYS A 102 0.86 -3.59 -3.82
CA CYS A 102 1.83 -2.60 -4.27
C CYS A 102 1.25 -1.80 -5.43
N TYR A 103 1.14 -0.48 -5.26
CA TYR A 103 0.72 0.41 -6.34
C TYR A 103 1.56 1.70 -6.30
N PRO A 104 2.73 1.69 -6.96
CA PRO A 104 3.68 2.79 -6.92
C PRO A 104 3.22 3.96 -7.78
N ASN A 105 3.92 5.09 -7.65
CA ASN A 105 3.83 6.16 -8.65
C ASN A 105 4.48 5.73 -9.97
N ALA A 106 4.18 6.45 -11.05
CA ALA A 106 4.95 6.38 -12.31
C ALA A 106 6.31 7.08 -12.16
N GLY A 107 7.13 6.59 -11.23
CA GLY A 107 8.43 7.16 -10.88
C GLY A 107 8.34 8.26 -9.82
N LEU A 108 9.48 8.89 -9.57
CA LEU A 108 9.54 10.08 -8.72
C LEU A 108 8.99 11.30 -9.48
N PRO A 109 8.33 12.25 -8.79
CA PRO A 109 7.87 13.48 -9.42
C PRO A 109 9.06 14.29 -9.97
N ASN A 110 8.93 14.78 -11.19
CA ASN A 110 9.93 15.62 -11.84
C ASN A 110 9.80 17.10 -11.43
N ALA A 111 10.75 17.94 -11.86
CA ALA A 111 10.78 19.38 -11.50
C ALA A 111 9.56 20.18 -11.99
N MET A 112 8.78 19.63 -12.94
CA MET A 112 7.55 20.22 -13.46
C MET A 112 6.29 19.65 -12.76
N GLY A 113 6.45 18.81 -11.74
CA GLY A 113 5.35 18.13 -11.05
C GLY A 113 4.73 16.97 -11.83
N GLY A 114 5.35 16.55 -12.92
CA GLY A 114 4.96 15.39 -13.73
C GLY A 114 5.68 14.10 -13.33
N TYR A 115 5.41 13.04 -14.08
CA TYR A 115 5.95 11.70 -13.87
C TYR A 115 6.51 11.16 -15.19
N ASP A 116 7.76 10.70 -15.16
CA ASP A 116 8.51 10.35 -16.38
C ASP A 116 8.62 8.83 -16.62
N GLU A 117 8.26 7.99 -15.64
CA GLU A 117 8.28 6.53 -15.82
C GLU A 117 7.21 6.12 -16.82
N THR A 118 7.58 5.32 -17.83
CA THR A 118 6.65 4.89 -18.87
C THR A 118 5.83 3.67 -18.43
N PRO A 119 4.70 3.35 -19.10
CA PRO A 119 3.97 2.11 -18.89
C PRO A 119 4.84 0.86 -18.94
N HIS A 120 5.79 0.82 -19.88
CA HIS A 120 6.69 -0.32 -20.06
C HIS A 120 7.67 -0.47 -18.89
N ASP A 121 8.22 0.65 -18.39
CA ASP A 121 9.19 0.63 -17.29
C ASP A 121 8.55 0.17 -15.97
N MET A 122 7.38 0.75 -15.66
CA MET A 122 6.61 0.38 -14.47
C MET A 122 6.11 -1.08 -14.58
N GLY A 123 5.58 -1.48 -15.74
CA GLY A 123 5.08 -2.83 -15.98
C GLY A 123 6.17 -3.90 -15.85
N ASN A 124 7.37 -3.64 -16.38
CA ASN A 124 8.51 -4.57 -16.22
C ASN A 124 8.95 -4.71 -14.76
N SER A 125 9.01 -3.60 -14.03
CA SER A 125 9.37 -3.62 -12.61
C SER A 125 8.35 -4.43 -11.80
N LEU A 126 7.05 -4.21 -12.02
CA LEU A 126 6.00 -4.94 -11.31
C LEU A 126 5.90 -6.41 -11.73
N ARG A 127 6.20 -6.73 -13.00
CA ARG A 127 6.33 -8.11 -13.48
C ARG A 127 7.41 -8.88 -12.74
N GLU A 128 8.56 -8.24 -12.48
CA GLU A 128 9.63 -8.83 -11.67
C GLU A 128 9.11 -9.20 -10.27
N PHE A 129 8.40 -8.28 -9.61
CA PHE A 129 7.87 -8.51 -8.26
C PHE A 129 6.88 -9.67 -8.25
N ALA A 130 6.00 -9.73 -9.25
CA ALA A 130 5.03 -10.80 -9.40
C ALA A 130 5.72 -12.15 -9.66
N SER A 131 6.77 -12.18 -10.49
CA SER A 131 7.52 -13.40 -10.80
C SER A 131 8.26 -13.98 -9.58
N GLU A 132 8.62 -13.12 -8.63
CA GLU A 132 9.25 -13.48 -7.36
C GLU A 132 8.23 -13.83 -6.26
N GLY A 133 6.93 -13.78 -6.56
CA GLY A 133 5.86 -14.07 -5.60
C GLY A 133 5.71 -13.02 -4.50
N LEU A 134 6.16 -11.78 -4.75
CA LEU A 134 6.09 -10.69 -3.77
C LEU A 134 4.70 -10.08 -3.64
N LEU A 135 3.87 -10.14 -4.69
CA LEU A 135 2.62 -9.40 -4.79
C LEU A 135 1.40 -10.31 -4.89
N ASN A 136 0.29 -9.85 -4.33
CA ASN A 136 -1.05 -10.43 -4.50
C ASN A 136 -1.99 -9.43 -5.19
N ILE A 137 -1.82 -8.13 -4.94
CA ILE A 137 -2.59 -7.05 -5.52
C ILE A 137 -1.61 -6.03 -6.10
N VAL A 138 -1.85 -5.60 -7.33
CA VAL A 138 -1.03 -4.61 -8.04
C VAL A 138 -1.90 -3.51 -8.61
N GLY A 139 -1.36 -2.29 -8.68
CA GLY A 139 -2.04 -1.16 -9.29
C GLY A 139 -1.07 -0.02 -9.58
N GLY A 140 -1.62 1.19 -9.68
CA GLY A 140 -0.85 2.42 -9.84
C GLY A 140 -1.39 3.56 -8.98
N CYS A 141 -0.51 4.48 -8.59
CA CYS A 141 -0.84 5.69 -7.85
C CYS A 141 -0.62 6.92 -8.75
N CYS A 142 0.00 7.99 -8.24
CA CYS A 142 0.18 9.23 -8.98
C CYS A 142 1.02 9.04 -10.25
N GLY A 143 0.61 9.71 -11.33
CA GLY A 143 1.27 9.61 -12.64
C GLY A 143 0.89 8.40 -13.47
N THR A 144 0.24 7.40 -12.88
CA THR A 144 -0.18 6.20 -13.61
C THR A 144 -1.42 6.47 -14.44
N THR A 145 -1.55 5.75 -15.56
CA THR A 145 -2.63 5.90 -16.54
C THR A 145 -3.21 4.52 -16.90
N PRO A 146 -4.36 4.44 -17.60
CA PRO A 146 -4.86 3.17 -18.09
C PRO A 146 -3.86 2.37 -18.92
N ASP A 147 -2.90 3.02 -19.60
CA ASP A 147 -1.87 2.31 -20.34
C ASP A 147 -0.81 1.68 -19.43
N HIS A 148 -0.51 2.29 -18.28
CA HIS A 148 0.30 1.67 -17.23
C HIS A 148 -0.38 0.41 -16.67
N LEU A 149 -1.70 0.44 -16.50
CA LEU A 149 -2.46 -0.69 -15.98
C LEU A 149 -2.60 -1.85 -16.99
N LYS A 150 -2.43 -1.58 -18.29
CA LYS A 150 -2.49 -2.61 -19.35
C LYS A 150 -1.15 -3.34 -19.59
N ALA A 151 -0.02 -2.70 -19.28
CA ALA A 151 1.33 -3.20 -19.52
C ALA A 151 1.68 -4.40 -18.60
#